data_AF-A0A821M1A6-F1
#
_entry.id   AF-A0A821M1A6-F1
#
_cell.length_a   1.000
_cell.length_b   1.000
_cell.length_c   1.000
_cell.angle_alpha   90.00
_cell.angle_beta   90.00
_cell.angle_gamma   90.00
#
_symmetry.space_group_name_H-M   'P 1'
#
loop_
_entity.id
_entity.type
_entity.pdbx_description
1 polymer ?
#
loop_
_entity_poly.entity_id
_entity_poly.type
_entity_poly.pdbx_seq_one_letter_code
_entity_poly.pdbx_strand_id
1 'polypeptide(L)'
;TTSAVAAPSNMVGYRGNIGQSYIFLVTGSVSGAIWGTNIYTDDSNLGAAAVHAGVIQNNQAGLITVTMLAAQSSYTSTTRYGITSFSYGFWWGSYSITSATG
;
A
#
# COMPACT_ATOMS: atom_id res chain seq x y z
N THR A 1 -7.95 16.06 -18.38
CA THR A 1 -6.78 15.15 -18.35
C THR A 1 -6.40 14.95 -16.90
N THR A 2 -6.86 13.85 -16.29
CA THR A 2 -6.49 13.56 -14.90
C THR A 2 -5.06 13.06 -14.90
N SER A 3 -4.11 13.95 -14.63
CA SER A 3 -2.69 13.59 -14.53
C SER A 3 -2.53 12.61 -13.37
N ALA A 4 -2.31 11.33 -13.68
CA ALA A 4 -1.94 10.37 -12.67
C ALA A 4 -0.55 10.77 -12.13
N VAL A 5 -0.48 11.11 -10.85
CA VAL A 5 0.78 11.43 -10.19
C VAL A 5 1.54 10.11 -9.99
N ALA A 6 2.82 10.09 -10.36
CA ALA A 6 3.69 8.96 -10.08
C ALA A 6 3.67 8.68 -8.57
N ALA A 7 3.50 7.42 -8.19
CA ALA A 7 3.33 7.09 -6.79
C ALA A 7 4.61 7.36 -5.97
N PRO A 8 4.47 7.79 -4.70
CA PRO A 8 5.60 7.83 -3.79
C PRO A 8 6.10 6.41 -3.47
N SER A 9 7.28 6.28 -2.88
CA SER A 9 7.82 4.97 -2.46
C SER A 9 7.00 4.32 -1.35
N ASN A 10 6.44 5.14 -0.46
CA ASN A 10 5.54 4.76 0.63
C ASN A 10 4.62 5.94 0.98
N MET A 11 3.76 5.77 1.99
CA MET A 11 2.70 6.72 2.35
C MET A 11 3.01 7.56 3.60
N VAL A 12 4.26 7.56 4.11
CA VAL A 12 4.65 8.33 5.32
C VAL A 12 4.33 9.82 5.17
N GLY A 13 4.54 10.40 3.98
CA GLY A 13 4.24 11.81 3.70
C GLY A 13 2.75 12.18 3.75
N TYR A 14 1.87 11.19 3.82
CA TYR A 14 0.40 11.35 3.87
C TYR A 14 -0.17 10.98 5.25
N ARG A 15 0.70 10.64 6.21
CA ARG A 15 0.30 10.27 7.58
C ARG A 15 -0.60 11.33 8.19
N GLY A 16 -1.65 10.89 8.88
CA GLY A 16 -2.59 11.77 9.56
C GLY A 16 -3.76 12.24 8.69
N ASN A 17 -3.71 12.06 7.35
CA ASN A 17 -4.83 12.35 6.45
C ASN A 17 -5.91 11.24 6.50
N ILE A 18 -6.30 10.82 7.70
CA ILE A 18 -7.13 9.63 7.93
C ILE A 18 -8.47 9.76 7.19
N GLY A 19 -8.84 8.72 6.45
CA GLY A 19 -10.05 8.66 5.62
C GLY A 19 -9.89 9.27 4.23
N GLN A 20 -8.80 9.97 3.94
CA GLN A 20 -8.54 10.49 2.59
C GLN A 20 -8.02 9.40 1.67
N SER A 21 -8.51 9.43 0.43
CA SER A 21 -8.11 8.52 -0.65
C SER A 21 -7.36 9.26 -1.74
N TYR A 22 -6.32 8.63 -2.26
CA TYR A 22 -5.49 9.15 -3.34
C TYR A 22 -5.38 8.12 -4.46
N ILE A 23 -5.39 8.57 -5.71
CA ILE A 23 -5.18 7.70 -6.87
C ILE A 23 -3.74 7.89 -7.34
N PHE A 24 -3.01 6.79 -7.44
CA PHE A 24 -1.64 6.78 -7.94
C PHE A 24 -1.46 5.79 -9.09
N LEU A 25 -0.60 6.15 -10.05
CA LEU A 25 -0.06 5.19 -11.00
C LEU A 25 1.13 4.49 -10.36
N VAL A 26 1.00 3.18 -10.13
CA VAL A 26 2.00 2.33 -9.47
C VAL A 26 2.41 1.20 -10.41
N THR A 27 3.70 0.87 -10.43
CA THR A 27 4.20 -0.38 -10.99
C THR A 27 4.37 -1.40 -9.87
N GLY A 28 3.76 -2.57 -10.02
CA GLY A 28 3.86 -3.66 -9.05
C GLY A 28 5.29 -4.17 -8.93
N SER A 29 5.69 -4.53 -7.70
CA SER A 29 7.02 -5.02 -7.38
C SER A 29 6.92 -6.23 -6.44
N VAL A 30 7.81 -7.20 -6.59
CA VAL A 30 8.02 -8.27 -5.59
C VAL A 30 9.18 -7.98 -4.63
N SER A 31 9.79 -6.81 -4.78
CA SER A 31 10.86 -6.29 -3.92
C SER A 31 10.36 -5.11 -3.08
N GLY A 32 10.90 -4.98 -1.87
CA GLY A 32 10.55 -3.95 -0.90
C GLY A 32 9.90 -4.53 0.34
N ALA A 33 10.24 -3.99 1.51
CA ALA A 33 9.66 -4.41 2.77
C ALA A 33 8.24 -3.87 2.92
N ILE A 34 7.35 -4.74 3.40
CA ILE A 34 5.96 -4.40 3.75
C ILE A 34 5.62 -5.04 5.09
N TRP A 35 4.79 -4.36 5.87
CA TRP A 35 4.30 -4.84 7.16
C TRP A 35 2.78 -4.86 7.15
N GLY A 36 2.19 -5.99 7.57
CA GLY A 36 0.74 -6.16 7.62
C GLY A 36 0.12 -6.82 6.39
N THR A 37 -1.20 -6.93 6.43
CA THR A 37 -2.03 -7.60 5.42
C THR A 37 -3.37 -6.89 5.35
N ASN A 38 -3.82 -6.53 4.14
CA ASN A 38 -4.97 -5.64 3.85
C ASN A 38 -4.81 -4.19 4.37
N ILE A 39 -4.28 -4.02 5.58
CA ILE A 39 -3.85 -2.78 6.19
C ILE A 39 -2.33 -2.88 6.36
N TYR A 40 -1.62 -1.95 5.76
CA TYR A 40 -0.17 -1.88 5.78
C TYR A 40 0.30 -0.69 6.62
N THR A 41 1.47 -0.79 7.25
CA THR A 41 2.14 0.39 7.82
C THR A 41 2.44 1.38 6.71
N ASP A 42 2.37 2.67 7.00
CA ASP A 42 2.57 3.71 5.99
C ASP A 42 3.99 3.85 5.44
N ASP A 43 4.98 3.21 6.06
CA ASP A 43 6.33 3.07 5.56
C ASP A 43 6.54 1.85 4.64
N SER A 44 5.53 0.98 4.51
CA SER A 44 5.54 -0.16 3.58
C SER A 44 5.68 0.28 2.12
N ASN A 45 6.51 -0.43 1.35
CA ASN A 45 6.68 -0.17 -0.08
C ASN A 45 5.36 -0.32 -0.83
N LEU A 46 4.96 0.73 -1.54
CA LEU A 46 3.63 0.81 -2.13
C LEU A 46 3.41 -0.19 -3.28
N GLY A 47 4.42 -0.38 -4.13
CA GLY A 47 4.36 -1.33 -5.25
C GLY A 47 4.29 -2.79 -4.76
N ALA A 48 5.05 -3.14 -3.73
CA ALA A 48 4.99 -4.45 -3.09
C ALA A 48 3.68 -4.69 -2.35
N ALA A 49 3.18 -3.69 -1.63
CA ALA A 49 1.89 -3.78 -0.95
C ALA A 49 0.74 -3.95 -1.95
N ALA A 50 0.80 -3.30 -3.12
CA ALA A 50 -0.22 -3.42 -4.16
C ALA A 50 -0.24 -4.82 -4.81
N VAL A 51 0.92 -5.43 -5.03
CA VAL A 51 1.02 -6.83 -5.49
C VAL A 51 0.55 -7.79 -4.39
N HIS A 52 0.99 -7.60 -3.15
CA HIS A 52 0.56 -8.43 -2.02
C HIS A 52 -0.96 -8.33 -1.76
N ALA A 53 -1.56 -7.16 -2.00
CA ALA A 53 -3.01 -6.95 -1.95
C ALA A 53 -3.76 -7.60 -3.12
N GLY A 54 -3.07 -8.05 -4.17
CA GLY A 54 -3.69 -8.62 -5.37
C GLY A 54 -4.30 -7.60 -6.31
N VAL A 55 -3.97 -6.32 -6.15
CA VAL A 55 -4.57 -5.22 -6.92
C VAL A 55 -3.90 -5.03 -8.27
N ILE A 56 -2.58 -5.24 -8.34
CA ILE A 56 -1.79 -5.23 -9.57
C ILE A 56 -0.81 -6.40 -9.57
N GLN A 57 -0.38 -6.88 -10.74
CA GLN A 57 0.64 -7.93 -10.85
C GLN A 57 2.07 -7.37 -10.76
N ASN A 58 3.04 -8.24 -10.50
CA ASN A 58 4.46 -7.87 -10.56
C ASN A 58 4.83 -7.33 -11.95
N ASN A 59 5.59 -6.22 -11.99
CA ASN A 59 5.95 -5.48 -13.21
C ASN A 59 4.77 -4.90 -14.01
N GLN A 60 3.54 -4.97 -13.49
CA GLN A 60 2.39 -4.35 -14.13
C GLN A 60 2.20 -2.93 -13.60
N ALA A 61 2.06 -1.96 -14.50
CA ALA A 61 1.61 -0.61 -14.15
C ALA A 61 0.06 -0.56 -14.07
N GLY A 62 -0.47 0.06 -13.03
CA GLY A 62 -1.91 0.21 -12.84
C GLY A 62 -2.26 1.38 -11.92
N LEU A 63 -3.48 1.89 -12.07
CA LEU A 63 -4.04 2.87 -11.15
C LEU A 63 -4.58 2.14 -9.92
N ILE A 64 -4.15 2.57 -8.75
CA ILE A 64 -4.64 2.08 -7.47
C ILE A 64 -5.22 3.23 -6.65
N THR A 65 -6.18 2.93 -5.79
CA THR A 65 -6.65 3.85 -4.75
C THR A 65 -6.00 3.48 -3.43
N VAL A 66 -5.38 4.46 -2.78
CA VAL A 66 -4.76 4.31 -1.47
C VAL A 66 -5.53 5.15 -0.46
N THR A 67 -6.09 4.51 0.57
CA THR A 67 -6.80 5.19 1.64
C THR A 67 -5.93 5.23 2.89
N MET A 68 -5.73 6.42 3.45
CA MET A 68 -4.98 6.59 4.69
C MET A 68 -5.85 6.20 5.90
N LEU A 69 -5.27 5.42 6.80
CA LEU A 69 -5.93 4.82 7.95
C LEU A 69 -5.19 5.16 9.25
N ALA A 70 -5.92 5.14 10.36
CA ALA A 70 -5.35 5.38 11.68
C ALA A 70 -4.29 4.32 12.05
N ALA A 71 -3.48 4.65 13.06
CA ALA A 71 -2.55 3.72 13.69
C ALA A 71 -3.24 2.40 14.08
N GLN A 72 -2.54 1.28 13.94
CA GLN A 72 -2.96 -0.01 14.48
C GLN A 72 -2.03 -0.41 15.63
N SER A 73 -2.55 -1.19 16.58
CA SER A 73 -1.75 -1.77 17.66
C SER A 73 -0.89 -2.94 17.21
N SER A 74 -1.24 -3.58 16.09
CA SER A 74 -0.50 -4.72 15.52
C SER A 74 -0.83 -4.92 14.05
N TYR A 75 0.11 -5.54 13.33
CA TYR A 75 0.00 -5.91 11.93
C TYR A 75 0.38 -7.38 11.75
N THR A 76 -0.46 -8.14 11.05
CA THR A 76 -0.25 -9.58 10.82
C THR A 76 0.53 -9.83 9.53
N SER A 77 1.51 -10.74 9.60
CA SER A 77 2.25 -11.24 8.43
C SER A 77 1.42 -12.24 7.64
N THR A 78 1.45 -12.15 6.31
CA THR A 78 0.96 -13.20 5.40
C THR A 78 1.86 -13.34 4.19
N THR A 79 1.79 -14.48 3.49
CA THR A 79 2.34 -14.63 2.14
C THR A 79 1.21 -14.62 1.12
N ARG A 80 1.27 -13.70 0.15
CA ARG A 80 0.29 -13.57 -0.95
C ARG A 80 0.99 -13.14 -2.23
N TYR A 81 0.58 -13.71 -3.36
CA TYR A 81 1.11 -13.37 -4.69
C TYR A 81 2.65 -13.39 -4.77
N GLY A 82 3.29 -14.31 -4.05
CA GLY A 82 4.75 -14.46 -4.01
C GLY A 82 5.49 -13.48 -3.10
N ILE A 83 4.79 -12.63 -2.36
CA ILE A 83 5.37 -11.68 -1.41
C ILE A 83 4.98 -12.09 0.01
N THR A 84 5.95 -12.09 0.93
CA THR A 84 5.70 -12.28 2.37
C THR A 84 5.82 -10.93 3.07
N SER A 85 4.75 -10.50 3.74
CA SER A 85 4.80 -9.34 4.62
C SER A 85 5.38 -9.68 5.99
N PHE A 86 5.89 -8.69 6.71
CA PHE A 86 6.32 -8.84 8.09
C PHE A 86 5.18 -8.53 9.05
N SER A 87 5.19 -9.15 10.22
CA SER A 87 4.36 -8.70 11.33
C SER A 87 5.03 -7.51 12.00
N TYR A 88 4.22 -6.67 12.64
CA TYR A 88 4.73 -5.56 13.45
C TYR A 88 3.79 -5.25 14.60
N GLY A 89 4.32 -4.58 15.63
CA GLY A 89 3.53 -4.06 16.73
C GLY A 89 2.85 -2.74 16.36
N PHE A 90 2.75 -1.85 17.33
CA PHE A 90 2.17 -0.53 17.13
C PHE A 90 2.94 0.29 16.09
N TRP A 91 2.20 0.98 15.21
CA TRP A 91 2.78 1.94 14.26
C TRP A 91 1.83 3.12 14.02
N TRP A 92 2.41 4.32 13.84
CA TRP A 92 1.67 5.60 13.88
C TRP A 92 0.78 5.90 12.68
N GLY A 93 0.87 5.15 11.58
CA GLY A 93 0.05 5.41 10.40
C GLY A 93 -0.11 4.20 9.50
N SER A 94 -1.26 4.07 8.89
CA SER A 94 -1.59 2.91 8.06
C SER A 94 -2.15 3.34 6.72
N TYR A 95 -2.18 2.42 5.77
CA TYR A 95 -3.00 2.55 4.56
C TYR A 95 -3.59 1.22 4.11
N SER A 96 -4.64 1.30 3.31
CA SER A 96 -5.19 0.19 2.54
C SER A 96 -5.14 0.51 1.05
N ILE A 97 -5.11 -0.53 0.22
CA ILE A 97 -5.10 -0.41 -1.23
C ILE A 97 -6.33 -1.12 -1.81
N THR A 98 -6.96 -0.48 -2.79
CA THR A 98 -7.96 -1.09 -3.68
C THR A 98 -7.65 -0.76 -5.13
N SER A 99 -8.22 -1.52 -6.07
CA SER A 99 -8.17 -1.16 -7.49
C SER A 99 -8.87 0.18 -7.71
N ALA A 100 -8.26 1.07 -8.49
CA ALA A 100 -8.96 2.28 -8.91
C ALA A 100 -10.14 1.86 -9.81
N THR A 101 -11.36 2.12 -9.37
CA THR A 101 -12.53 1.94 -10.22
C THR A 101 -12.54 3.07 -11.23
N GLY A 102 -12.53 2.73 -12.52
CA GLY A 102 -12.77 3.68 -13.62
C GLY A 102 -14.23 4.09 -13.69
#